data_AF-A0A2E9II74-F1
#
_entry.id   AF-A0A2E9II74-F1
#
_cell.length_a   1.000
_cell.length_b   1.000
_cell.length_c   1.000
_cell.angle_alpha   90.00
_cell.angle_beta   90.00
_cell.angle_gamma   90.00
#
_symmetry.space_group_name_H-M   'P 1'
#
loop_
_entity.id
_entity.type
_entity.pdbx_description
1 polymer ?
#
loop_
_entity_poly.entity_id
_entity_poly.type
_entity_poly.pdbx_seq_one_letter_code
_entity_poly.pdbx_strand_id
1 'polypeptide(L)' 'MFLVIWHHAQERTDHYESFETLTEATERYEELIEQDRVYTCSLAPVLRSTDYDAVPGMDAVETA' A
#
# COMPACT_ATOMS: atom_id res chain seq x y z
N MET A 1 -9.17 -4.38 -6.89
CA MET A 1 -8.01 -3.85 -6.16
C MET A 1 -7.94 -4.39 -4.74
N PHE A 2 -6.75 -4.82 -4.36
CA PHE A 2 -6.37 -5.36 -3.05
C PHE A 2 -5.11 -4.63 -2.59
N LEU A 3 -4.95 -4.45 -1.28
CA LEU A 3 -3.75 -3.91 -0.68
C LEU A 3 -3.06 -4.98 0.15
N VAL A 4 -1.74 -5.05 0.03
CA VAL A 4 -0.87 -5.75 0.98
C VAL A 4 -0.19 -4.67 1.81
N ILE A 5 -0.40 -4.68 3.12
CA ILE A 5 0.16 -3.71 4.06
C ILE A 5 1.07 -4.45 5.01
N TRP A 6 2.28 -3.96 5.23
CA TRP A 6 3.23 -4.58 6.14
C TRP A 6 4.05 -3.57 6.94
N HIS A 7 4.56 -4.03 8.07
CA HIS A 7 5.39 -3.26 8.99
C HIS A 7 6.68 -4.01 9.28
N HIS A 8 7.82 -3.36 9.10
CA HIS A 8 9.13 -3.91 9.46
C HIS A 8 9.45 -3.58 10.92
N ALA A 9 9.90 -4.57 11.70
CA ALA A 9 10.19 -4.39 13.12
C ALA A 9 11.26 -3.31 13.41
N GLN A 10 12.08 -2.98 12.41
CA GLN A 10 13.17 -2.01 12.50
C GLN A 10 12.80 -0.63 11.94
N GLU A 11 11.63 -0.49 11.31
CA GLU A 11 11.19 0.75 10.66
C GLU A 11 9.93 1.28 11.36
N ARG A 12 9.75 2.60 11.38
CA ARG A 12 8.55 3.24 11.97
C ARG A 12 7.45 3.50 10.95
N THR A 13 7.60 3.00 9.74
CA THR A 13 6.75 3.35 8.60
C THR A 13 6.02 2.10 8.13
N ASP A 14 4.73 2.26 7.86
CA ASP A 14 3.92 1.23 7.22
C ASP A 14 4.13 1.29 5.72
N HIS A 15 4.32 0.13 5.13
CA HIS A 15 4.49 -0.04 3.69
C HIS A 15 3.21 -0.64 3.10
N TYR A 16 2.90 -0.29 1.86
CA TYR A 16 1.76 -0.86 1.16
C TYR A 16 2.01 -1.00 -0.33
N GLU A 17 1.44 -2.05 -0.92
CA GLU A 17 1.40 -2.31 -2.36
C GLU A 17 -0.04 -2.60 -2.80
N SER A 18 -0.44 -2.09 -3.95
CA SER A 18 -1.77 -2.29 -4.54
C SER A 18 -1.72 -3.27 -5.71
N PHE A 19 -2.67 -4.19 -5.75
CA PHE A 19 -2.81 -5.22 -6.77
C PHE A 19 -4.21 -5.24 -7.35
N GLU A 20 -4.35 -5.55 -8.64
CA GLU A 20 -5.66 -5.62 -9.28
C GLU A 20 -6.41 -6.90 -8.88
N THR A 21 -5.67 -8.01 -8.78
CA THR A 21 -6.23 -9.33 -8.47
C THR A 21 -5.88 -9.82 -7.07
N LEU A 22 -6.72 -10.70 -6.54
CA LEU A 22 -6.47 -11.35 -5.25
C LEU A 22 -5.26 -12.28 -5.30
N THR A 23 -5.06 -12.96 -6.44
CA THR A 23 -3.95 -13.90 -6.65
C THR A 23 -2.61 -13.20 -6.47
N GLU A 24 -2.38 -12.09 -7.18
CA GLU A 24 -1.13 -11.33 -7.10
C GLU A 24 -0.88 -10.79 -5.68
N ALA A 25 -1.93 -10.26 -5.03
CA ALA A 25 -1.84 -9.81 -3.64
C ALA A 25 -1.49 -10.93 -2.66
N THR A 26 -1.98 -12.15 -2.92
CA THR A 26 -1.74 -13.31 -2.05
C THR A 26 -0.30 -13.81 -2.20
N GLU A 27 0.18 -13.94 -3.44
CA GLU A 27 1.59 -14.29 -3.72
C GLU A 27 2.54 -13.32 -3.00
N ARG A 28 2.27 -12.01 -3.10
CA ARG A 28 3.07 -10.99 -2.41
C ARG A 28 3.01 -11.10 -0.89
N TYR A 29 1.81 -11.34 -0.34
CA TYR A 29 1.61 -11.50 1.10
C TYR A 29 2.43 -12.68 1.65
N GLU A 30 2.43 -13.82 0.94
CA GLU A 30 3.19 -15.02 1.30
C GLU A 30 4.71 -14.76 1.26
N GLU A 31 5.21 -14.10 0.21
CA GLU A 31 6.61 -13.69 0.15
C GLU A 31 7.06 -12.79 1.30
N LEU A 32 6.18 -11.90 1.77
CA LEU A 32 6.47 -10.95 2.84
C LEU A 32 6.46 -11.61 4.22
N ILE A 33 5.51 -12.51 4.49
CA ILE A 33 5.41 -13.16 5.80
C ILE A 33 6.52 -14.18 6.06
N GLU A 34 7.15 -14.70 5.00
CA GLU A 34 8.34 -15.55 5.09
C GLU A 34 9.63 -14.78 5.46
N GLN A 35 9.59 -13.43 5.45
CA GLN A 35 10.77 -12.62 5.78
C GLN A 35 10.91 -12.43 7.29
N ASP A 36 12.11 -12.75 7.80
CA ASP A 36 12.50 -12.67 9.22
C ASP A 36 12.42 -11.25 9.84
N ARG A 37 12.10 -10.24 9.04
CA ARG A 37 12.07 -8.81 9.43
C ARG A 37 10.68 -8.19 9.42
N VAL A 38 9.66 -8.91 8.95
CA VAL A 38 8.28 -8.41 8.92
C VAL A 38 7.63 -8.75 10.25
N TYR A 39 7.12 -7.72 10.94
CA TYR A 39 6.43 -7.90 12.21
C TYR A 39 4.95 -8.24 12.00
N THR A 40 4.31 -7.54 11.06
CA THR A 40 2.90 -7.77 10.68
C THR A 40 2.73 -7.58 9.19
N CYS A 41 1.89 -8.41 8.59
CA CYS A 41 1.44 -8.30 7.20
C CYS A 41 -0.08 -8.49 7.15
N SER A 42 -0.78 -7.81 6.26
CA SER A 42 -2.23 -7.92 6.11
C SER A 42 -2.65 -7.73 4.66
N LEU A 43 -3.61 -8.53 4.21
CA LEU A 43 -4.23 -8.43 2.90
C LEU A 43 -5.65 -7.85 3.07
N ALA A 44 -5.91 -6.72 2.41
CA ALA A 44 -7.18 -5.99 2.54
C ALA A 44 -7.82 -5.73 1.17
N PRO A 45 -9.10 -6.11 0.95
CA PRO A 45 -9.83 -5.70 -0.24
C PRO A 45 -10.17 -4.21 -0.18
N VAL A 46 -9.98 -3.49 -1.28
CA VAL A 46 -10.36 -2.07 -1.37
C VAL A 46 -11.81 -1.97 -1.85
N LEU A 47 -12.68 -1.47 -0.98
CA LEU A 47 -14.12 -1.33 -1.28
C LEU A 47 -14.41 -0.12 -2.16
N ARG A 48 -13.69 0.99 -1.94
CA ARG A 48 -13.77 2.24 -2.70
C ARG A 48 -12.41 2.92 -2.69
N SER A 49 -11.94 3.36 -3.86
CA SER A 49 -10.79 4.27 -3.97
C SER A 49 -11.31 5.67 -4.27
N THR A 50 -10.71 6.67 -3.64
CA THR A 50 -10.76 8.05 -4.11
C THR A 50 -9.41 8.31 -4.75
N ASP A 51 -9.26 7.86 -5.99
CA ASP A 51 -8.15 8.30 -6.82
C ASP A 51 -8.40 9.79 -7.05
N TYR A 52 -7.67 10.63 -6.31
CA TYR A 52 -7.52 12.03 -6.69
C TYR A 52 -6.70 12.02 -7.97
N ASP A 53 -7.36 11.80 -9.12
CA ASP A 53 -6.84 12.25 -10.39
C ASP A 53 -6.40 13.69 -10.15
N ALA A 54 -5.09 13.95 -10.29
CA ALA A 54 -4.50 15.24 -10.05
C ALA A 54 -5.40 16.30 -10.69
N VAL A 55 -6.06 17.11 -9.87
CA VAL A 55 -7.04 18.08 -10.35
C VAL A 55 -6.31 18.96 -11.36
N PRO A 56 -6.63 18.92 -12.66
CA PRO A 56 -5.95 19.74 -13.63
C PRO A 56 -6.29 21.19 -13.31
N GLY A 57 -5.34 21.94 -12.75
CA GLY A 57 -5.50 23.37 -12.46
C GLY A 57 -5.28 23.83 -11.02
N MET A 58 -4.80 22.98 -10.10
CA MET A 58 -4.25 23.50 -8.84
C MET A 58 -2.76 23.81 -9.04
N ASP A 59 -2.48 24.98 -9.62
CA ASP A 59 -1.17 25.61 -9.51
C ASP A 59 -0.77 25.63 -8.02
N ALA A 60 0.43 25.13 -7.74
CA ALA A 60 1.04 25.25 -6.43
C ALA A 60 1.04 26.74 -6.07
N VAL A 61 0.22 27.12 -5.09
CA VAL A 61 0.33 28.44 -4.48
C VAL A 61 1.66 28.45 -3.74
N GLU A 62 2.69 29.00 -4.39
CA GLU A 62 3.92 29.42 -3.73
C GLU A 62 3.53 30.47 -2.67
N THR A 63 3.47 30.05 -1.42
CA THR A 63 3.46 30.99 -0.30
C THR A 63 4.85 31.59 -0.17
N ALA A 64 4.91 32.88 -0.51
CA ALA A 64 6.03 33.81 -0.35
C ALA A 64 6.50 33.99 1.11
#